data_AF-A0A7S1BDF8-F1
#
_entry.id   AF-A0A7S1BDF8-F1
#
_cell.length_a   1.000
_cell.length_b   1.000
_cell.length_c   1.000
_cell.angle_alpha   90.00
_cell.angle_beta   90.00
_cell.angle_gamma   90.00
#
_symmetry.space_group_name_H-M   'P 1'
#
loop_
_entity.id
_entity.type
_entity.pdbx_description
1 polymer ?
#
loop_
_entity_poly.entity_id
_entity_poly.type
_entity_poly.pdbx_seq_one_letter_code
_entity_poly.pdbx_strand_id
1 'polypeptide(L)'
;AAVTASGISYLALINRRDERLAPKSCSAEGGEVHQNEPVSRALSALSEAPRTNEVISEHADYIHGIKIYNIGILADPVPGEKRGRGIQHLTSSYWIYDMGVFINREFRKMQAMLEYARERSRIYPGYDYRYFTNISNALFLKAEAEGLITPDGRDFFLMAAWCAMASAEVDGFPYGKYTPSQRATQREAFYAKYVNRHEVVWVEGEEDDPDFEQRLGKYAIESCRIDLIPSVALERLGLHNELCALKYEKPSTWLREGFVISERIDSMKRHYESIHARDFSEDHVAHLIWGFMAIAHVVACFPQKNDLYNFEGVRRKNVLAMDDSIRTLVGDGGFRRAAAKGQSSKKLRKYSSCEEAARALIDNALRYITEKERAEKVPDKNNETNAT
;
A
#
# COMPACT_ATOMS: atom_id res chain seq x y z
N ALA A 1 47.46 -11.78 21.88
CA ALA A 1 48.12 -13.02 21.43
C ALA A 1 47.04 -14.10 21.25
N ALA A 2 46.99 -14.70 20.04
CA ALA A 2 46.32 -15.93 19.55
C ALA A 2 44.88 -16.25 20.03
N VAL A 3 43.81 -16.36 19.20
CA VAL A 3 43.49 -17.20 18.01
C VAL A 3 43.47 -18.71 18.28
N THR A 4 42.28 -19.33 18.19
CA THR A 4 41.89 -20.53 17.38
C THR A 4 40.48 -20.98 17.84
N ALA A 5 39.42 -20.99 17.02
CA ALA A 5 39.07 -21.86 15.87
C ALA A 5 38.49 -23.23 16.27
N SER A 6 37.22 -23.48 15.93
CA SER A 6 36.80 -24.68 15.18
C SER A 6 35.36 -24.53 14.67
N GLY A 7 35.19 -24.77 13.37
CA GLY A 7 33.89 -24.98 12.72
C GLY A 7 33.73 -26.46 12.37
N ILE A 8 32.49 -26.91 12.20
CA ILE A 8 32.17 -28.16 11.50
C ILE A 8 30.98 -27.92 10.56
N SER A 9 31.20 -28.38 9.33
CA SER A 9 30.43 -28.27 8.11
C SER A 9 29.21 -29.20 8.08
N TYR A 10 28.06 -28.72 7.57
CA TYR A 10 26.87 -29.52 7.25
C TYR A 10 26.75 -29.64 5.72
N LEU A 11 27.56 -30.50 5.12
CA LEU A 11 27.48 -30.91 3.72
C LEU A 11 27.64 -32.44 3.65
N ALA A 12 26.57 -33.17 3.94
CA ALA A 12 26.44 -34.58 3.60
C ALA A 12 24.96 -34.98 3.62
N LEU A 13 24.33 -35.04 2.45
CA LEU A 13 23.29 -36.01 2.05
C LEU A 13 22.55 -35.52 0.79
N ILE A 14 23.28 -35.47 -0.31
CA ILE A 14 22.69 -35.60 -1.66
C ILE A 14 23.39 -36.80 -2.27
N ASN A 15 22.67 -37.93 -2.37
CA ASN A 15 22.68 -38.82 -3.53
C ASN A 15 21.93 -40.13 -3.26
N ARG A 16 21.31 -40.64 -4.34
CA ARG A 16 20.65 -41.95 -4.56
C ARG A 16 19.13 -41.92 -4.34
N ARG A 17 18.29 -42.43 -5.24
CA ARG A 17 18.43 -42.92 -6.62
C ARG A 17 17.00 -43.23 -7.08
N ASP A 18 16.69 -42.94 -8.34
CA ASP A 18 15.58 -43.54 -9.07
C ASP A 18 15.59 -45.07 -8.96
N GLU A 19 14.43 -45.68 -8.73
CA GLU A 19 14.07 -46.97 -9.31
C GLU A 19 12.54 -47.22 -9.27
N ARG A 20 11.94 -47.14 -10.46
CA ARG A 20 10.82 -47.92 -11.01
C ARG A 20 9.99 -48.77 -10.03
N LEU A 21 8.66 -48.63 -10.08
CA LEU A 21 7.75 -49.78 -10.17
C LEU A 21 6.42 -49.39 -10.86
N ALA A 22 6.08 -50.16 -11.89
CA ALA A 22 4.85 -50.13 -12.67
C ALA A 22 3.66 -50.78 -11.88
N PRO A 23 2.40 -50.65 -12.35
CA PRO A 23 1.22 -50.95 -11.55
C PRO A 23 0.91 -52.45 -11.52
N LYS A 24 0.58 -52.97 -10.33
CA LYS A 24 -0.03 -54.30 -10.19
C LYS A 24 -1.55 -54.16 -10.15
N SER A 25 -2.19 -54.74 -11.15
CA SER A 25 -3.58 -55.19 -11.12
C SER A 25 -3.75 -56.38 -10.16
N CYS A 26 -4.90 -56.44 -9.48
CA CYS A 26 -5.62 -57.62 -8.98
C CYS A 26 -6.84 -57.06 -8.20
N SER A 27 -8.05 -57.12 -8.77
CA SER A 27 -9.05 -58.20 -8.64
C SER A 27 -9.86 -58.10 -7.35
N ALA A 28 -11.17 -58.11 -7.55
CA ALA A 28 -12.25 -57.91 -6.61
C ALA A 28 -12.29 -58.95 -5.47
N GLU A 29 -12.77 -58.53 -4.31
CA GLU A 29 -13.70 -59.31 -3.47
C GLU A 29 -14.48 -58.38 -2.55
N GLY A 30 -15.75 -58.73 -2.31
CA GLY A 30 -16.81 -57.86 -1.82
C GLY A 30 -16.73 -57.49 -0.34
N GLY A 31 -17.39 -56.37 -0.02
CA GLY A 31 -17.64 -55.89 1.33
C GLY A 31 -18.75 -54.85 1.30
N GLU A 32 -19.74 -55.03 2.15
CA GLU A 32 -21.09 -54.47 2.10
C GLU A 32 -21.17 -52.94 2.11
N VAL A 33 -22.09 -52.42 1.28
CA VAL A 33 -22.45 -51.01 1.16
C VAL A 33 -23.34 -50.62 2.34
N HIS A 34 -22.75 -49.97 3.35
CA HIS A 34 -23.53 -49.17 4.29
C HIS A 34 -23.79 -47.79 3.68
N GLN A 35 -25.05 -47.57 3.32
CA GLN A 35 -25.62 -46.31 2.87
C GLN A 35 -25.44 -45.23 3.94
N ASN A 36 -24.52 -44.30 3.71
CA ASN A 36 -24.46 -43.01 4.41
C ASN A 36 -24.92 -41.91 3.44
N GLU A 37 -26.23 -41.86 3.17
CA GLU A 37 -26.89 -40.65 2.66
C GLU A 37 -27.57 -39.94 3.83
N PRO A 38 -27.02 -38.79 4.26
CA PRO A 38 -27.85 -37.58 4.19
C PRO A 38 -27.10 -36.30 3.78
N VAL A 39 -25.79 -36.35 3.49
CA VAL A 39 -25.00 -35.13 3.25
C VAL A 39 -25.07 -34.65 1.78
N SER A 40 -25.28 -35.56 0.83
CA SER A 40 -25.28 -35.21 -0.61
C SER A 40 -26.50 -34.37 -1.03
N ARG A 41 -27.69 -34.59 -0.44
CA ARG A 41 -28.90 -33.82 -0.80
C ARG A 41 -28.89 -32.38 -0.26
N ALA A 42 -28.18 -32.10 0.82
CA ALA A 42 -28.07 -30.74 1.36
C ALA A 42 -27.20 -29.82 0.48
N LEU A 43 -26.20 -30.37 -0.21
CA LEU A 43 -25.33 -29.60 -1.12
C LEU A 43 -25.99 -29.34 -2.48
N SER A 44 -26.81 -30.27 -2.98
CA SER A 44 -27.56 -30.07 -4.23
C SER A 44 -28.66 -29.02 -4.09
N ALA A 45 -29.31 -28.91 -2.92
CA ALA A 45 -30.34 -27.89 -2.68
C ALA A 45 -29.79 -26.44 -2.58
N LEU A 46 -28.51 -26.27 -2.24
CA LEU A 46 -27.83 -24.96 -2.23
C LEU A 46 -27.38 -24.50 -3.63
N SER A 47 -27.45 -25.37 -4.64
CA SER A 47 -26.97 -25.12 -6.00
C SER A 47 -28.03 -24.50 -6.92
N GLU A 48 -29.31 -24.49 -6.54
CA GLU A 48 -30.42 -24.10 -7.43
C GLU A 48 -31.15 -22.82 -6.98
N ALA A 49 -30.74 -22.18 -5.89
CA ALA A 49 -31.24 -20.85 -5.56
C ALA A 49 -30.65 -19.84 -6.56
N PRO A 50 -31.48 -19.04 -7.28
CA PRO A 50 -30.96 -17.97 -8.11
C PRO A 50 -30.13 -17.05 -7.21
N ARG A 51 -28.83 -16.92 -7.51
CA ARG A 51 -27.96 -15.95 -6.85
C ARG A 51 -28.47 -14.55 -7.19
N THR A 52 -29.41 -14.05 -6.39
CA THR A 52 -29.74 -12.64 -6.39
C THR A 52 -28.45 -11.93 -6.00
N ASN A 53 -28.03 -10.97 -6.83
CA ASN A 53 -26.93 -10.05 -6.51
C ASN A 53 -27.40 -9.10 -5.39
N GLU A 54 -27.82 -9.65 -4.25
CA GLU A 54 -28.17 -8.86 -3.08
C GLU A 54 -26.89 -8.28 -2.49
N VAL A 55 -26.82 -6.97 -2.66
CA VAL A 55 -25.84 -6.06 -2.09
C VAL A 55 -25.72 -6.32 -0.60
N ILE A 56 -24.47 -6.35 -0.16
CA ILE A 56 -23.97 -6.44 1.21
C ILE A 56 -24.93 -5.70 2.17
N SER A 57 -25.64 -6.47 3.01
CA SER A 57 -26.46 -5.89 4.06
C SER A 57 -25.60 -5.64 5.31
N GLU A 58 -25.74 -4.49 5.95
CA GLU A 58 -25.12 -4.12 7.24
C GLU A 58 -25.57 -5.00 8.43
N HIS A 59 -26.28 -6.09 8.18
CA HIS A 59 -26.83 -6.95 9.23
C HIS A 59 -25.70 -7.60 10.03
N ALA A 60 -25.72 -7.36 11.35
CA ALA A 60 -24.84 -8.02 12.31
C ALA A 60 -24.82 -9.54 12.09
N ASP A 61 -25.96 -10.15 11.77
CA ASP A 61 -26.08 -11.59 11.49
C ASP A 61 -25.40 -12.05 10.20
N TYR A 62 -25.28 -11.18 9.20
CA TYR A 62 -24.49 -11.43 7.98
C TYR A 62 -22.98 -11.40 8.30
N ILE A 63 -22.54 -10.40 9.07
CA ILE A 63 -21.15 -10.31 9.58
C ILE A 63 -20.83 -11.48 10.54
N HIS A 64 -21.78 -11.86 11.41
CA HIS A 64 -21.70 -13.04 12.29
C HIS A 64 -21.73 -14.37 11.51
N GLY A 65 -22.39 -14.38 10.35
CA GLY A 65 -22.56 -15.53 9.46
C GLY A 65 -21.38 -15.79 8.53
N ILE A 66 -20.54 -14.78 8.25
CA ILE A 66 -19.31 -14.96 7.47
C ILE A 66 -18.33 -15.79 8.30
N LYS A 67 -18.27 -17.08 7.98
CA LYS A 67 -17.30 -18.03 8.52
C LYS A 67 -16.14 -18.14 7.55
N ILE A 68 -14.96 -17.81 8.04
CA ILE A 68 -13.70 -18.12 7.36
C ILE A 68 -13.24 -19.45 7.96
N TYR A 69 -13.36 -20.54 7.20
CA TYR A 69 -13.02 -21.90 7.64
C TYR A 69 -13.86 -22.43 8.82
N ASN A 70 -15.18 -22.22 8.79
CA ASN A 70 -16.11 -22.54 9.90
C ASN A 70 -15.80 -21.79 11.23
N ILE A 71 -14.90 -20.81 11.19
CA ILE A 71 -14.54 -19.94 12.30
C ILE A 71 -15.10 -18.56 11.93
N GLY A 72 -15.99 -18.01 12.75
CA GLY A 72 -16.48 -16.64 12.53
C GLY A 72 -15.33 -15.65 12.53
N ILE A 73 -15.43 -14.58 11.76
CA ILE A 73 -14.47 -13.45 11.72
C ILE A 73 -14.00 -13.02 13.13
N LEU A 74 -14.84 -13.16 14.15
CA LEU A 74 -14.58 -12.86 15.57
C LEU A 74 -13.66 -13.83 16.32
N ALA A 75 -13.42 -15.03 15.81
CA ALA A 75 -12.64 -16.06 16.50
C ALA A 75 -11.15 -16.07 16.13
N ASP A 76 -10.67 -14.97 15.56
CA ASP A 76 -9.25 -14.67 15.36
C ASP A 76 -8.78 -13.71 16.48
N PRO A 77 -7.96 -14.18 17.44
CA PRO A 77 -7.64 -13.43 18.65
C PRO A 77 -6.68 -12.25 18.42
N VAL A 78 -5.92 -12.25 17.31
CA VAL A 78 -4.94 -11.22 16.97
C VAL A 78 -5.03 -10.85 15.48
N PRO A 79 -5.13 -9.55 15.12
CA PRO A 79 -5.17 -9.10 13.74
C PRO A 79 -4.07 -9.70 12.86
N GLY A 80 -4.44 -10.52 11.87
CA GLY A 80 -3.51 -11.11 10.92
C GLY A 80 -2.64 -12.25 11.47
N GLU A 81 -2.90 -12.78 12.67
CA GLU A 81 -2.15 -13.93 13.24
C GLU A 81 -2.56 -15.25 12.58
N LYS A 82 -3.84 -15.42 12.22
CA LYS A 82 -4.30 -16.56 11.41
C LYS A 82 -3.96 -16.43 9.91
N ARG A 83 -2.80 -15.83 9.60
CA ARG A 83 -2.13 -16.04 8.31
C ARG A 83 -1.80 -17.53 8.18
N GLY A 84 -2.60 -18.30 7.44
CA GLY A 84 -2.17 -19.66 7.05
C GLY A 84 -3.26 -20.68 6.81
N ARG A 85 -4.55 -20.34 6.94
CA ARG A 85 -5.64 -21.26 6.55
C ARG A 85 -6.46 -20.79 5.35
N GLY A 86 -6.14 -19.58 4.87
CA GLY A 86 -6.73 -18.78 3.78
C GLY A 86 -6.48 -19.26 2.34
N ILE A 87 -7.23 -18.74 1.34
CA ILE A 87 -6.80 -18.64 -0.06
C ILE A 87 -5.75 -17.52 -0.18
N GLN A 88 -4.63 -17.68 0.52
CA GLN A 88 -3.56 -16.69 0.63
C GLN A 88 -2.80 -16.48 -0.68
N HIS A 89 -2.96 -17.40 -1.64
CA HIS A 89 -2.38 -17.27 -2.96
C HIS A 89 -2.98 -16.11 -3.78
N LEU A 90 -4.07 -15.48 -3.31
CA LEU A 90 -4.63 -14.26 -3.90
C LEU A 90 -3.91 -12.99 -3.45
N THR A 91 -2.89 -13.08 -2.58
CA THR A 91 -2.02 -11.94 -2.27
C THR A 91 -0.79 -11.98 -3.17
N SER A 92 -0.53 -10.88 -3.90
CA SER A 92 0.64 -10.80 -4.77
C SER A 92 1.94 -10.69 -3.97
N SER A 93 2.82 -11.69 -4.08
CA SER A 93 4.17 -11.64 -3.47
C SER A 93 5.04 -10.49 -4.01
N TYR A 94 4.91 -10.13 -5.29
CA TYR A 94 5.60 -8.98 -5.90
C TYR A 94 5.25 -7.69 -5.16
N TRP A 95 3.96 -7.34 -5.11
CA TRP A 95 3.48 -6.19 -4.35
C TRP A 95 3.94 -6.16 -2.88
N ILE A 96 3.89 -7.30 -2.16
CA ILE A 96 4.36 -7.34 -0.75
C ILE A 96 5.85 -7.01 -0.66
N TYR A 97 6.68 -7.58 -1.54
CA TYR A 97 8.10 -7.33 -1.57
C TYR A 97 8.40 -5.86 -1.96
N ASP A 98 7.81 -5.38 -3.05
CA ASP A 98 7.97 -4.00 -3.54
C ASP A 98 7.53 -2.98 -2.49
N MET A 99 6.42 -3.23 -1.79
CA MET A 99 5.97 -2.40 -0.67
C MET A 99 6.97 -2.42 0.48
N GLY A 100 7.53 -3.57 0.83
CA GLY A 100 8.55 -3.69 1.88
C GLY A 100 9.82 -2.92 1.54
N VAL A 101 10.32 -3.02 0.31
CA VAL A 101 11.46 -2.25 -0.20
C VAL A 101 11.13 -0.75 -0.18
N PHE A 102 9.94 -0.38 -0.66
CA PHE A 102 9.50 1.01 -0.68
C PHE A 102 9.41 1.62 0.72
N ILE A 103 8.86 0.90 1.70
CA ILE A 103 8.85 1.34 3.10
C ILE A 103 10.27 1.54 3.61
N ASN A 104 11.21 0.66 3.28
CA ASN A 104 12.61 0.81 3.70
C ASN A 104 13.22 2.12 3.16
N ARG A 105 13.05 2.37 1.85
CA ARG A 105 13.55 3.59 1.18
C ARG A 105 12.90 4.87 1.69
N GLU A 106 11.61 4.82 1.99
CA GLU A 106 10.78 6.00 2.26
C GLU A 106 10.36 6.14 3.73
N PHE A 107 10.98 5.35 4.61
CA PHE A 107 10.64 5.25 6.03
C PHE A 107 10.52 6.60 6.71
N ARG A 108 11.49 7.50 6.49
CA ARG A 108 11.50 8.84 7.09
C ARG A 108 10.33 9.72 6.65
N LYS A 109 9.90 9.62 5.39
CA LYS A 109 8.72 10.35 4.89
C LYS A 109 7.44 9.80 5.54
N MET A 110 7.32 8.47 5.60
CA MET A 110 6.20 7.80 6.26
C MET A 110 6.10 8.14 7.75
N GLN A 111 7.24 8.14 8.46
CA GLN A 111 7.34 8.55 9.86
C GLN A 111 6.84 9.98 10.06
N ALA A 112 7.31 10.94 9.25
CA ALA A 112 6.87 12.33 9.34
C ALA A 112 5.37 12.50 9.06
N MET A 113 4.82 11.75 8.10
CA MET A 113 3.37 11.73 7.82
C MET A 113 2.57 11.22 9.02
N LEU A 114 3.05 10.17 9.69
CA LEU A 114 2.40 9.61 10.88
C LEU A 114 2.46 10.56 12.08
N GLU A 115 3.59 11.18 12.34
CA GLU A 115 3.74 12.19 13.40
C GLU A 115 2.76 13.35 13.18
N TYR A 116 2.72 13.88 11.95
CA TYR A 116 1.79 14.95 11.59
C TYR A 116 0.32 14.54 11.77
N ALA A 117 -0.07 13.38 11.23
CA ALA A 117 -1.44 12.89 11.31
C ALA A 117 -1.87 12.63 12.77
N ARG A 118 -1.00 11.99 13.56
CA ARG A 118 -1.24 11.67 14.98
C ARG A 118 -1.41 12.94 15.81
N GLU A 119 -0.51 13.90 15.66
CA GLU A 119 -0.55 15.14 16.44
C GLU A 119 -1.81 15.95 16.11
N ARG A 120 -2.17 16.06 14.83
CA ARG A 120 -3.41 16.72 14.43
C ARG A 120 -4.64 15.96 14.92
N SER A 121 -4.61 14.63 14.96
CA SER A 121 -5.74 13.86 15.44
C SER A 121 -5.95 13.92 16.95
N ARG A 122 -4.94 14.29 17.74
CA ARG A 122 -5.12 14.58 19.18
C ARG A 122 -6.01 15.81 19.39
N ILE A 123 -5.90 16.78 18.50
CA ILE A 123 -6.70 18.02 18.52
C ILE A 123 -8.07 17.78 17.86
N TYR A 124 -8.09 17.04 16.75
CA TYR A 124 -9.28 16.78 15.93
C TYR A 124 -9.46 15.28 15.73
N PRO A 125 -10.24 14.58 16.57
CA PRO A 125 -10.46 13.14 16.43
C PRO A 125 -10.88 12.72 15.01
N GLY A 126 -10.22 11.69 14.46
CA GLY A 126 -10.46 11.19 13.09
C GLY A 126 -9.76 11.99 11.98
N TYR A 127 -8.96 12.99 12.32
CA TYR A 127 -8.20 13.78 11.34
C TYR A 127 -7.25 12.92 10.50
N ASP A 128 -6.58 11.97 11.13
CA ASP A 128 -5.61 11.07 10.52
C ASP A 128 -6.23 10.17 9.45
N TYR A 129 -7.42 9.59 9.70
CA TYR A 129 -8.14 8.83 8.69
C TYR A 129 -8.42 9.68 7.44
N ARG A 130 -8.96 10.88 7.64
CA ARG A 130 -9.20 11.85 6.56
C ARG A 130 -7.91 12.24 5.86
N TYR A 131 -6.84 12.47 6.62
CA TYR A 131 -5.54 12.85 6.09
C TYR A 131 -4.98 11.75 5.18
N PHE A 132 -4.89 10.51 5.67
CA PHE A 132 -4.35 9.40 4.88
C PHE A 132 -5.20 9.09 3.66
N THR A 133 -6.52 9.12 3.76
CA THR A 133 -7.42 8.91 2.61
C THR A 133 -7.22 9.99 1.55
N ASN A 134 -7.19 11.27 1.94
CA ASN A 134 -7.00 12.38 1.01
C ASN A 134 -5.62 12.36 0.34
N ILE A 135 -4.57 12.07 1.10
CA ILE A 135 -3.21 11.97 0.56
C ILE A 135 -3.08 10.76 -0.36
N SER A 136 -3.68 9.62 0.02
CA SER A 136 -3.76 8.43 -0.81
C SER A 136 -4.41 8.76 -2.17
N ASN A 137 -5.60 9.37 -2.17
CA ASN A 137 -6.28 9.76 -3.41
C ASN A 137 -5.46 10.75 -4.24
N ALA A 138 -4.89 11.79 -3.61
CA ALA A 138 -4.09 12.78 -4.31
C ALA A 138 -2.86 12.16 -4.98
N LEU A 139 -2.15 11.25 -4.29
CA LEU A 139 -0.98 10.53 -4.82
C LEU A 139 -1.37 9.54 -5.92
N PHE A 140 -2.49 8.84 -5.74
CA PHE A 140 -3.06 7.96 -6.76
C PHE A 140 -3.33 8.71 -8.07
N LEU A 141 -3.94 9.90 -8.01
CA LEU A 141 -4.17 10.73 -9.19
C LEU A 141 -2.86 11.22 -9.85
N LYS A 142 -1.78 11.45 -9.06
CA LYS A 142 -0.46 11.75 -9.64
C LYS A 142 0.10 10.54 -10.39
N ALA A 143 -0.01 9.37 -9.77
CA ALA A 143 0.48 8.12 -10.32
C ALA A 143 -0.23 7.76 -11.63
N GLU A 144 -1.55 7.97 -11.68
CA GLU A 144 -2.38 7.86 -12.87
C GLU A 144 -1.93 8.84 -13.96
N ALA A 145 -1.73 10.12 -13.63
CA ALA A 145 -1.31 11.13 -14.60
C ALA A 145 0.09 10.84 -15.19
N GLU A 146 0.97 10.21 -14.42
CA GLU A 146 2.29 9.72 -14.86
C GLU A 146 2.21 8.36 -15.61
N GLY A 147 1.02 7.75 -15.67
CA GLY A 147 0.73 6.51 -16.40
C GLY A 147 1.31 5.24 -15.75
N LEU A 148 1.77 5.30 -14.50
CA LEU A 148 2.46 4.18 -13.81
C LEU A 148 3.70 3.62 -14.54
N ILE A 149 4.21 4.35 -15.54
CA ILE A 149 5.38 3.95 -16.34
C ILE A 149 6.66 4.62 -15.86
N THR A 150 6.57 5.79 -15.24
CA THR A 150 7.72 6.53 -14.73
C THR A 150 8.09 6.05 -13.31
N PRO A 151 9.37 6.18 -12.90
CA PRO A 151 9.77 5.90 -11.52
C PRO A 151 8.94 6.70 -10.50
N ASP A 152 8.79 8.00 -10.73
CA ASP A 152 7.96 8.88 -9.87
C ASP A 152 6.50 8.41 -9.81
N GLY A 153 5.93 8.01 -10.95
CA GLY A 153 4.57 7.47 -11.01
C GLY A 153 4.40 6.20 -10.16
N ARG A 154 5.40 5.31 -10.16
CA ARG A 154 5.41 4.10 -9.32
C ARG A 154 5.56 4.44 -7.84
N ASP A 155 6.44 5.37 -7.49
CA ASP A 155 6.64 5.81 -6.10
C ASP A 155 5.38 6.50 -5.55
N PHE A 156 4.72 7.35 -6.36
CA PHE A 156 3.42 7.92 -5.99
C PHE A 156 2.37 6.84 -5.78
N PHE A 157 2.34 5.81 -6.63
CA PHE A 157 1.40 4.69 -6.49
C PHE A 157 1.63 3.88 -5.22
N LEU A 158 2.89 3.55 -4.90
CA LEU A 158 3.23 2.79 -3.69
C LEU A 158 3.00 3.62 -2.43
N MET A 159 3.31 4.93 -2.43
CA MET A 159 2.95 5.80 -1.31
C MET A 159 1.43 5.95 -1.16
N ALA A 160 0.69 6.02 -2.26
CA ALA A 160 -0.78 6.05 -2.23
C ALA A 160 -1.35 4.76 -1.63
N ALA A 161 -0.81 3.61 -2.04
CA ALA A 161 -1.16 2.30 -1.48
C ALA A 161 -0.87 2.22 0.01
N TRP A 162 0.33 2.63 0.44
CA TRP A 162 0.69 2.68 1.85
C TRP A 162 -0.23 3.63 2.64
N CYS A 163 -0.59 4.80 2.10
CA CYS A 163 -1.55 5.71 2.74
C CYS A 163 -2.95 5.09 2.86
N ALA A 164 -3.42 4.34 1.86
CA ALA A 164 -4.69 3.61 1.97
C ALA A 164 -4.62 2.55 3.08
N MET A 165 -3.50 1.82 3.16
CA MET A 165 -3.27 0.86 4.24
C MET A 165 -3.17 1.53 5.62
N ALA A 166 -2.49 2.68 5.72
CA ALA A 166 -2.42 3.47 6.95
C ALA A 166 -3.81 4.00 7.36
N SER A 167 -4.64 4.39 6.39
CA SER A 167 -6.02 4.78 6.66
C SER A 167 -6.80 3.64 7.32
N ALA A 168 -6.58 2.38 6.91
CA ALA A 168 -7.23 1.22 7.52
C ALA A 168 -6.81 0.95 8.98
N GLU A 169 -5.58 1.28 9.37
CA GLU A 169 -5.07 1.12 10.75
C GLU A 169 -5.66 2.15 11.70
N VAL A 170 -5.88 3.37 11.20
CA VAL A 170 -6.41 4.47 12.00
C VAL A 170 -7.92 4.64 11.84
N ASP A 171 -8.53 3.82 11.01
CA ASP A 171 -9.95 3.88 10.68
C ASP A 171 -10.81 3.61 11.90
N GLY A 172 -11.83 4.43 12.06
CA GLY A 172 -12.91 4.21 13.01
C GLY A 172 -13.97 3.25 12.48
N PHE A 173 -13.84 2.74 11.24
CA PHE A 173 -14.84 1.95 10.52
C PHE A 173 -15.52 0.98 11.48
N PRO A 174 -16.86 0.91 11.47
CA PRO A 174 -17.63 0.00 12.29
C PRO A 174 -17.45 -1.44 11.77
N TYR A 175 -16.22 -1.92 11.83
CA TYR A 175 -15.92 -3.31 11.59
C TYR A 175 -16.33 -4.07 12.84
N GLY A 176 -17.40 -4.86 12.73
CA GLY A 176 -18.00 -5.61 13.84
C GLY A 176 -17.02 -6.54 14.57
N LYS A 177 -15.81 -6.76 14.02
CA LYS A 177 -14.75 -7.55 14.66
C LYS A 177 -14.14 -6.91 15.90
N TYR A 178 -13.93 -5.59 15.89
CA TYR A 178 -13.18 -4.92 16.94
C TYR A 178 -14.04 -3.88 17.63
N THR A 179 -14.00 -3.87 18.95
CA THR A 179 -14.58 -2.78 19.76
C THR A 179 -13.81 -1.47 19.52
N PRO A 180 -14.41 -0.30 19.79
CA PRO A 180 -13.71 0.99 19.71
C PRO A 180 -12.41 1.03 20.53
N SER A 181 -12.37 0.39 21.71
CA SER A 181 -11.16 0.32 22.53
C SER A 181 -10.06 -0.52 21.87
N GLN A 182 -10.40 -1.66 21.27
CA GLN A 182 -9.43 -2.49 20.55
C GLN A 182 -8.86 -1.75 19.33
N ARG A 183 -9.72 -1.02 18.59
CA ARG A 183 -9.26 -0.18 17.47
C ARG A 183 -8.32 0.93 17.93
N ALA A 184 -8.60 1.57 19.07
CA ALA A 184 -7.69 2.56 19.65
C ALA A 184 -6.32 1.93 20.02
N THR A 185 -6.30 0.74 20.61
CA THR A 185 -5.05 0.01 20.90
C THR A 185 -4.28 -0.35 19.62
N GLN A 186 -4.97 -0.84 18.59
CA GLN A 186 -4.36 -1.17 17.30
C GLN A 186 -3.75 0.07 16.63
N ARG A 187 -4.48 1.18 16.63
CA ARG A 187 -4.02 2.48 16.12
C ARG A 187 -2.76 2.97 16.82
N GLU A 188 -2.71 2.89 18.15
CA GLU A 188 -1.51 3.26 18.90
C GLU A 188 -0.33 2.32 18.65
N ALA A 189 -0.58 1.02 18.50
CA ALA A 189 0.44 0.04 18.11
C ALA A 189 0.99 0.32 16.71
N PHE A 190 0.14 0.70 15.75
CA PHE A 190 0.56 1.13 14.43
C PHE A 190 1.48 2.35 14.49
N TYR A 191 1.13 3.37 15.28
CA TYR A 191 2.02 4.53 15.47
C TYR A 191 3.34 4.16 16.12
N ALA A 192 3.34 3.24 17.10
CA ALA A 192 4.57 2.81 17.78
C ALA A 192 5.60 2.22 16.80
N LYS A 193 5.14 1.40 15.83
CA LYS A 193 6.00 0.79 14.78
C LYS A 193 6.83 1.79 13.96
N TYR A 194 6.38 3.03 13.83
CA TYR A 194 7.04 4.05 13.01
C TYR A 194 7.65 5.19 13.83
N VAL A 195 7.06 5.54 14.97
CA VAL A 195 7.46 6.71 15.75
C VAL A 195 8.36 6.33 16.93
N ASN A 196 8.24 5.12 17.48
CA ASN A 196 9.05 4.71 18.62
C ASN A 196 10.49 4.35 18.19
N ARG A 197 11.44 5.26 18.47
CA ARG A 197 12.86 5.09 18.14
C ARG A 197 13.51 3.86 18.79
N HIS A 198 12.93 3.31 19.84
CA HIS A 198 13.45 2.11 20.51
C HIS A 198 12.99 0.81 19.87
N GLU A 199 11.87 0.83 19.15
CA GLU A 199 11.35 -0.33 18.40
C GLU A 199 11.82 -0.31 16.93
N VAL A 200 12.12 0.88 16.41
CA VAL A 200 12.59 1.06 15.05
C VAL A 200 14.10 0.89 14.98
N VAL A 201 14.55 -0.29 14.56
CA VAL A 201 15.92 -0.46 14.04
C VAL A 201 15.96 0.19 12.65
N TRP A 202 16.24 1.49 12.61
CA TRP A 202 16.59 2.20 11.38
C TRP A 202 17.89 2.95 11.64
N VAL A 203 18.95 2.52 10.96
CA VAL A 203 20.28 3.10 11.10
C VAL A 203 20.50 4.12 9.99
N GLU A 204 20.80 5.36 10.37
CA GLU A 204 21.09 6.41 9.40
C GLU A 204 22.31 6.06 8.56
N GLY A 205 22.11 5.94 7.24
CA GLY A 205 23.19 5.67 6.28
C GLY A 205 23.51 4.19 6.09
N GLU A 206 22.68 3.29 6.59
CA GLU A 206 22.69 1.87 6.21
C GLU A 206 22.02 1.72 4.84
N GLU A 207 22.72 2.19 3.80
CA GLU A 207 22.38 1.90 2.41
C GLU A 207 22.93 0.52 2.05
N ASP A 208 22.25 -0.20 1.14
CA ASP A 208 22.73 -1.49 0.65
C ASP A 208 24.14 -1.31 0.04
N ASP A 209 25.10 -2.11 0.52
CA ASP A 209 26.50 -2.05 0.09
C ASP A 209 26.66 -2.82 -1.24
N PRO A 210 26.96 -2.13 -2.36
CA PRO A 210 27.06 -2.78 -3.67
C PRO A 210 28.15 -3.86 -3.73
N ASP A 211 29.24 -3.69 -2.98
CA ASP A 211 30.33 -4.67 -2.94
C ASP A 211 29.88 -5.93 -2.18
N PHE A 212 29.01 -5.76 -1.18
CA PHE A 212 28.44 -6.87 -0.44
C PHE A 212 27.34 -7.59 -1.23
N GLU A 213 26.46 -6.85 -1.91
CA GLU A 213 25.46 -7.41 -2.83
C GLU A 213 26.12 -8.27 -3.92
N GLN A 214 27.22 -7.79 -4.51
CA GLN A 214 27.97 -8.55 -5.51
C GLN A 214 28.45 -9.91 -4.95
N ARG A 215 28.89 -9.94 -3.69
CA ARG A 215 29.32 -11.19 -3.02
C ARG A 215 28.15 -12.12 -2.72
N LEU A 216 26.97 -11.58 -2.42
CA LEU A 216 25.74 -12.34 -2.21
C LEU A 216 25.19 -12.94 -3.52
N GLY A 217 25.48 -12.31 -4.66
CA GLY A 217 25.11 -12.80 -5.99
C GLY A 217 23.60 -12.95 -6.14
N LYS A 218 23.11 -14.15 -6.50
CA LYS A 218 21.67 -14.41 -6.66
C LYS A 218 20.84 -14.29 -5.37
N TYR A 219 21.51 -14.20 -4.21
CA TYR A 219 20.88 -14.02 -2.90
C TYR A 219 20.94 -12.58 -2.42
N ALA A 220 21.54 -11.67 -3.21
CA ALA A 220 21.40 -10.25 -2.97
C ALA A 220 19.93 -9.88 -3.13
N ILE A 221 19.33 -9.46 -2.03
CA ILE A 221 17.98 -8.92 -1.99
C ILE A 221 18.09 -7.51 -1.44
N GLU A 222 17.34 -6.60 -2.03
CA GLU A 222 17.26 -5.25 -1.51
C GLU A 222 16.69 -5.25 -0.09
N SER A 223 17.25 -4.40 0.78
CA SER A 223 16.76 -4.25 2.14
C SER A 223 15.28 -3.84 2.15
N CYS A 224 14.46 -4.59 2.89
CA CYS A 224 13.02 -4.41 2.92
C CYS A 224 12.46 -4.48 4.35
N ARG A 225 11.35 -3.76 4.58
CA ARG A 225 10.66 -3.68 5.88
C ARG A 225 9.23 -4.22 5.80
N ILE A 226 9.13 -5.51 5.46
CA ILE A 226 7.84 -6.23 5.39
C ILE A 226 7.14 -6.24 6.76
N ASP A 227 7.91 -6.25 7.85
CA ASP A 227 7.44 -6.16 9.24
C ASP A 227 6.65 -4.87 9.53
N LEU A 228 6.92 -3.80 8.78
CA LEU A 228 6.24 -2.52 8.93
C LEU A 228 4.97 -2.40 8.09
N ILE A 229 4.65 -3.36 7.21
CA ILE A 229 3.41 -3.30 6.43
C ILE A 229 2.20 -3.31 7.37
N PRO A 230 1.25 -2.37 7.23
CA PRO A 230 0.05 -2.30 8.06
C PRO A 230 -0.71 -3.64 8.17
N SER A 231 -0.75 -4.20 9.38
CA SER A 231 -1.35 -5.49 9.72
C SER A 231 -2.87 -5.52 9.57
N VAL A 232 -3.58 -4.48 10.02
CA VAL A 232 -5.05 -4.40 9.91
C VAL A 232 -5.45 -4.27 8.44
N ALA A 233 -4.67 -3.55 7.64
CA ALA A 233 -4.89 -3.45 6.20
C ALA A 233 -4.73 -4.82 5.50
N LEU A 234 -3.69 -5.58 5.84
CA LEU A 234 -3.49 -6.92 5.31
C LEU A 234 -4.57 -7.91 5.75
N GLU A 235 -5.10 -7.75 6.96
CA GLU A 235 -6.25 -8.51 7.42
C GLU A 235 -7.49 -8.20 6.57
N ARG A 236 -7.85 -6.92 6.41
CA ARG A 236 -8.98 -6.47 5.56
C ARG A 236 -8.85 -6.99 4.13
N LEU A 237 -7.65 -6.93 3.57
CA LEU A 237 -7.36 -7.50 2.25
C LEU A 237 -7.57 -9.02 2.22
N GLY A 238 -7.11 -9.74 3.24
CA GLY A 238 -7.31 -11.19 3.35
C GLY A 238 -8.79 -11.56 3.34
N LEU A 239 -9.59 -10.86 4.14
CA LEU A 239 -11.04 -11.03 4.20
C LEU A 239 -11.70 -10.74 2.85
N HIS A 240 -11.30 -9.64 2.21
CA HIS A 240 -11.80 -9.26 0.89
C HIS A 240 -11.47 -10.32 -0.17
N ASN A 241 -10.26 -10.88 -0.16
CA ASN A 241 -9.85 -11.94 -1.09
C ASN A 241 -10.69 -13.22 -0.92
N GLU A 242 -11.01 -13.61 0.32
CA GLU A 242 -11.89 -14.75 0.59
C GLU A 242 -13.30 -14.51 0.05
N LEU A 243 -13.88 -13.33 0.29
CA LEU A 243 -15.21 -12.99 -0.23
C LEU A 243 -15.23 -12.96 -1.76
N CYS A 244 -14.17 -12.44 -2.39
CA CYS A 244 -14.00 -12.49 -3.83
C CYS A 244 -13.93 -13.93 -4.36
N ALA A 245 -13.27 -14.84 -3.65
CA ALA A 245 -13.18 -16.24 -4.05
C ALA A 245 -14.53 -16.97 -4.04
N LEU A 246 -15.48 -16.54 -3.19
CA LEU A 246 -16.85 -17.04 -3.21
C LEU A 246 -17.66 -16.50 -4.39
N LYS A 247 -17.36 -15.27 -4.83
CA LYS A 247 -18.07 -14.57 -5.91
C LYS A 247 -17.66 -15.05 -7.30
N TYR A 248 -16.37 -15.33 -7.51
CA TYR A 248 -15.82 -15.61 -8.83
C TYR A 248 -15.48 -17.09 -9.01
N GLU A 249 -15.82 -17.65 -10.18
CA GLU A 249 -15.47 -19.04 -10.54
C GLU A 249 -13.94 -19.25 -10.57
N LYS A 250 -13.19 -18.23 -11.00
CA LYS A 250 -11.72 -18.26 -11.11
C LYS A 250 -11.09 -17.02 -10.48
N PRO A 251 -10.98 -16.95 -9.14
CA PRO A 251 -10.55 -15.73 -8.44
C PRO A 251 -9.08 -15.35 -8.66
N SER A 252 -8.25 -16.30 -9.11
CA SER A 252 -6.83 -16.09 -9.44
C SER A 252 -6.57 -15.67 -10.89
N THR A 253 -7.61 -15.40 -11.69
CA THR A 253 -7.45 -15.03 -13.11
C THR A 253 -6.58 -13.79 -13.28
N TRP A 254 -6.77 -12.76 -12.46
CA TRP A 254 -5.98 -11.53 -12.53
C TRP A 254 -4.49 -11.74 -12.25
N LEU A 255 -4.12 -12.73 -11.44
CA LEU A 255 -2.71 -13.09 -11.18
C LEU A 255 -2.06 -13.80 -12.36
N ARG A 256 -2.84 -14.51 -13.18
CA ARG A 256 -2.32 -15.33 -14.29
C ARG A 256 -2.37 -14.61 -15.64
N GLU A 257 -3.37 -13.76 -15.83
CA GLU A 257 -3.71 -13.18 -17.13
C GLU A 257 -3.64 -11.64 -17.12
N GLY A 258 -3.60 -11.03 -15.94
CA GLY A 258 -3.73 -9.60 -15.75
C GLY A 258 -5.08 -9.04 -16.16
N PHE A 259 -5.16 -7.72 -16.28
CA PHE A 259 -6.32 -6.97 -16.78
C PHE A 259 -5.87 -5.62 -17.33
N VAL A 260 -6.71 -4.97 -18.13
CA VAL A 260 -6.47 -3.60 -18.61
C VAL A 260 -6.54 -2.64 -17.41
N ILE A 261 -5.49 -1.85 -17.18
CA ILE A 261 -5.32 -1.09 -15.93
C ILE A 261 -6.37 0.02 -15.80
N SER A 262 -6.72 0.71 -16.89
CA SER A 262 -7.73 1.78 -16.86
C SER A 262 -9.07 1.33 -16.25
N GLU A 263 -9.52 0.11 -16.54
CA GLU A 263 -10.77 -0.45 -15.97
C GLU A 263 -10.73 -0.56 -14.43
N ARG A 264 -9.53 -0.75 -13.85
CA ARG A 264 -9.36 -0.80 -12.39
C ARG A 264 -9.14 0.58 -11.78
N ILE A 265 -8.52 1.51 -12.50
CA ILE A 265 -8.43 2.92 -12.08
C ILE A 265 -9.83 3.50 -11.82
N ASP A 266 -10.79 3.26 -12.73
CA ASP A 266 -12.17 3.72 -12.55
C ASP A 266 -12.84 3.11 -11.32
N SER A 267 -12.55 1.84 -11.03
CA SER A 267 -13.03 1.20 -9.79
C SER A 267 -12.45 1.87 -8.55
N MET A 268 -11.15 2.17 -8.55
CA MET A 268 -10.50 2.83 -7.42
C MET A 268 -11.07 4.23 -7.18
N LYS A 269 -11.33 5.01 -8.24
CA LYS A 269 -11.96 6.33 -8.13
C LYS A 269 -13.31 6.27 -7.45
N ARG A 270 -14.17 5.33 -7.84
CA ARG A 270 -15.48 5.13 -7.19
C ARG A 270 -15.35 4.83 -5.69
N HIS A 271 -14.41 3.97 -5.31
CA HIS A 271 -14.20 3.66 -3.89
C HIS A 271 -13.66 4.86 -3.09
N TYR A 272 -12.81 5.70 -3.68
CA TYR A 272 -12.44 6.98 -3.05
C TYR A 272 -13.63 7.92 -2.90
N GLU A 273 -14.47 8.05 -3.94
CA GLU A 273 -15.69 8.86 -3.90
C GLU A 273 -16.63 8.38 -2.79
N SER A 274 -16.89 7.07 -2.71
CA SER A 274 -17.68 6.45 -1.65
C SER A 274 -17.13 6.73 -0.25
N ILE A 275 -15.81 6.60 -0.03
CA ILE A 275 -15.20 6.93 1.26
C ILE A 275 -15.41 8.40 1.61
N HIS A 276 -15.19 9.33 0.66
CA HIS A 276 -15.41 10.75 0.91
C HIS A 276 -16.88 11.10 1.15
N ALA A 277 -17.79 10.36 0.51
CA ALA A 277 -19.23 10.45 0.73
C ALA A 277 -19.69 9.77 2.04
N ARG A 278 -18.79 9.08 2.75
CA ARG A 278 -19.08 8.28 3.95
C ARG A 278 -20.11 7.18 3.68
N ASP A 279 -20.03 6.58 2.50
CA ASP A 279 -20.72 5.34 2.18
C ASP A 279 -20.05 4.20 2.97
N PHE A 280 -20.86 3.45 3.72
CA PHE A 280 -20.42 2.32 4.54
C PHE A 280 -21.08 1.01 4.12
N SER A 281 -21.76 1.00 2.95
CA SER A 281 -22.44 -0.18 2.41
C SER A 281 -21.47 -1.33 2.09
N GLU A 282 -20.20 -1.02 1.87
CA GLU A 282 -19.12 -2.00 1.71
C GLU A 282 -17.81 -1.50 2.34
N ASP A 283 -16.84 -2.40 2.43
CA ASP A 283 -15.48 -2.06 2.87
C ASP A 283 -14.67 -1.43 1.73
N HIS A 284 -14.99 -0.18 1.37
CA HIS A 284 -14.33 0.53 0.27
C HIS A 284 -12.79 0.65 0.46
N VAL A 285 -12.31 0.69 1.70
CA VAL A 285 -10.85 0.74 1.99
C VAL A 285 -10.19 -0.58 1.61
N ALA A 286 -10.81 -1.73 1.91
CA ALA A 286 -10.30 -3.03 1.46
C ALA A 286 -10.29 -3.14 -0.07
N HIS A 287 -11.32 -2.61 -0.74
CA HIS A 287 -11.36 -2.55 -2.21
C HIS A 287 -10.22 -1.69 -2.78
N LEU A 288 -9.90 -0.54 -2.17
CA LEU A 288 -8.74 0.26 -2.56
C LEU A 288 -7.43 -0.49 -2.39
N ILE A 289 -7.21 -1.12 -1.22
CA ILE A 289 -5.99 -1.91 -0.94
C ILE A 289 -5.85 -3.04 -1.96
N TRP A 290 -6.95 -3.74 -2.26
CA TRP A 290 -6.98 -4.77 -3.30
C TRP A 290 -6.63 -4.20 -4.68
N GLY A 291 -7.22 -3.06 -5.07
CA GLY A 291 -6.93 -2.37 -6.32
C GLY A 291 -5.45 -2.01 -6.47
N PHE A 292 -4.85 -1.44 -5.42
CA PHE A 292 -3.42 -1.14 -5.38
C PHE A 292 -2.55 -2.40 -5.55
N MET A 293 -2.84 -3.46 -4.80
CA MET A 293 -2.12 -4.73 -4.92
C MET A 293 -2.23 -5.30 -6.34
N ALA A 294 -3.45 -5.35 -6.87
CA ALA A 294 -3.73 -5.98 -8.15
C ALA A 294 -3.08 -5.22 -9.30
N ILE A 295 -3.18 -3.88 -9.32
CA ILE A 295 -2.54 -3.06 -10.35
C ILE A 295 -1.01 -3.16 -10.25
N ALA A 296 -0.43 -3.07 -9.05
CA ALA A 296 1.02 -3.20 -8.87
C ALA A 296 1.53 -4.54 -9.42
N HIS A 297 0.82 -5.64 -9.13
CA HIS A 297 1.12 -6.95 -9.69
C HIS A 297 1.03 -6.97 -11.22
N VAL A 298 -0.04 -6.42 -11.80
CA VAL A 298 -0.23 -6.40 -13.25
C VAL A 298 0.85 -5.57 -13.95
N VAL A 299 1.25 -4.43 -13.38
CA VAL A 299 2.36 -3.63 -13.91
C VAL A 299 3.68 -4.41 -13.89
N ALA A 300 3.93 -5.18 -12.83
CA ALA A 300 5.14 -5.97 -12.68
C ALA A 300 5.18 -7.21 -13.60
N CYS A 301 4.07 -7.96 -13.70
CA CYS A 301 4.02 -9.26 -14.38
C CYS A 301 3.51 -9.18 -15.82
N PHE A 302 2.66 -8.21 -16.14
CA PHE A 302 1.99 -8.05 -17.43
C PHE A 302 2.07 -6.59 -17.92
N PRO A 303 3.27 -6.01 -18.08
CA PRO A 303 3.44 -4.59 -18.42
C PRO A 303 2.72 -4.17 -19.72
N GLN A 304 2.53 -5.09 -20.67
CA GLN A 304 1.74 -4.88 -21.89
C GLN A 304 0.25 -4.59 -21.65
N LYS A 305 -0.26 -4.85 -20.44
CA LYS A 305 -1.62 -4.54 -20.01
C LYS A 305 -1.75 -3.14 -19.42
N ASN A 306 -0.64 -2.43 -19.21
CA ASN A 306 -0.69 -1.02 -18.82
C ASN A 306 -1.02 -0.15 -20.04
N ASP A 307 -2.29 0.25 -20.11
CA ASP A 307 -2.85 1.10 -21.17
C ASP A 307 -2.89 2.58 -20.80
N LEU A 308 -2.33 2.96 -19.66
CA LEU A 308 -2.33 4.35 -19.20
C LEU A 308 -1.32 5.21 -19.97
N TYR A 309 -1.74 6.42 -20.33
CA TYR A 309 -0.87 7.43 -20.93
C TYR A 309 -0.18 8.27 -19.87
N ASN A 310 1.09 8.64 -20.12
CA ASN A 310 1.78 9.64 -19.31
C ASN A 310 1.34 11.06 -19.70
N PHE A 311 0.15 11.44 -19.28
CA PHE A 311 -0.43 12.77 -19.49
C PHE A 311 0.39 13.87 -18.83
N GLU A 312 1.07 13.59 -17.73
CA GLU A 312 1.94 14.56 -17.06
C GLU A 312 3.15 14.91 -17.94
N GLY A 313 3.74 13.91 -18.62
CA GLY A 313 4.78 14.11 -19.62
C GLY A 313 4.30 14.93 -20.82
N VAL A 314 3.06 14.70 -21.29
CA VAL A 314 2.42 15.49 -22.34
C VAL A 314 2.20 16.94 -21.89
N ARG A 315 1.61 17.13 -20.70
CA ARG A 315 1.36 18.44 -20.10
C ARG A 315 2.65 19.24 -19.97
N ARG A 316 3.72 18.66 -19.41
CA ARG A 316 5.00 19.34 -19.23
C ARG A 316 5.59 19.84 -20.55
N LYS A 317 5.54 19.02 -21.60
CA LYS A 317 6.01 19.42 -22.93
C LYS A 317 5.22 20.62 -23.47
N ASN A 318 3.90 20.60 -23.31
CA ASN A 318 3.03 21.67 -23.79
C ASN A 318 3.21 22.96 -22.99
N VAL A 319 3.25 22.88 -21.65
CA VAL A 319 3.43 24.05 -20.77
C VAL A 319 4.79 24.71 -20.99
N LEU A 320 5.86 23.93 -21.17
CA LEU A 320 7.19 24.48 -21.46
C LEU A 320 7.28 25.20 -22.82
N ALA A 321 6.40 24.86 -23.76
CA ALA A 321 6.31 25.53 -25.05
C ALA A 321 5.43 26.80 -25.04
N MET A 322 4.75 27.09 -23.92
CA MET A 322 3.85 28.24 -23.78
C MET A 322 4.56 29.47 -23.20
N ASP A 323 3.94 30.64 -23.35
CA ASP A 323 4.45 31.89 -22.80
C ASP A 323 4.46 31.91 -21.25
N ASP A 324 5.17 32.89 -20.66
CA ASP A 324 5.34 33.02 -19.21
C ASP A 324 4.02 33.22 -18.45
N SER A 325 3.00 33.82 -19.07
CA SER A 325 1.71 34.05 -18.42
C SER A 325 0.95 32.74 -18.20
N ILE A 326 0.95 31.87 -19.20
CA ILE A 326 0.33 30.54 -19.12
C ILE A 326 1.14 29.62 -18.21
N ARG A 327 2.48 29.70 -18.26
CA ARG A 327 3.35 28.96 -17.32
C ARG A 327 3.08 29.37 -15.87
N THR A 328 2.87 30.65 -15.60
CA THR A 328 2.51 31.16 -14.27
C THR A 328 1.12 30.68 -13.84
N LEU A 329 0.13 30.72 -14.74
CA LEU A 329 -1.24 30.29 -14.47
C LEU A 329 -1.36 28.79 -14.19
N VAL A 330 -0.75 27.96 -15.04
CA VAL A 330 -0.82 26.50 -14.95
C VAL A 330 0.13 25.97 -13.85
N GLY A 331 1.14 26.77 -13.48
CA GLY A 331 2.25 26.40 -12.63
C GLY A 331 3.15 25.32 -13.26
N ASP A 332 4.08 24.79 -12.47
CA ASP A 332 5.01 23.71 -12.86
C ASP A 332 4.31 22.34 -13.07
N GLY A 333 3.00 22.33 -13.26
CA GLY A 333 2.16 21.18 -12.98
C GLY A 333 1.89 21.12 -11.47
N GLY A 334 0.63 20.98 -11.06
CA GLY A 334 0.22 20.87 -9.63
C GLY A 334 0.89 19.74 -8.84
N PHE A 335 1.74 18.96 -9.51
CA PHE A 335 2.67 18.00 -8.97
C PHE A 335 4.07 18.61 -9.00
N ARG A 336 4.36 19.53 -8.06
CA ARG A 336 5.73 20.03 -7.85
C ARG A 336 6.69 18.85 -7.97
N ARG A 337 7.71 18.95 -8.83
CA ARG A 337 8.84 18.03 -8.79
C ARG A 337 9.25 17.90 -7.32
N ALA A 338 9.23 16.68 -6.76
CA ALA A 338 10.12 16.41 -5.64
C ALA A 338 11.50 16.84 -6.16
N ALA A 339 12.05 17.92 -5.60
CA ALA A 339 13.03 18.78 -6.26
C ALA A 339 14.02 18.00 -7.13
N ALA A 340 13.85 18.11 -8.46
CA ALA A 340 14.70 17.40 -9.40
C ALA A 340 16.16 17.86 -9.22
N LYS A 341 17.06 16.88 -9.09
CA LYS A 341 18.52 16.96 -8.90
C LYS A 341 18.97 17.34 -7.49
N GLY A 342 18.95 16.37 -6.57
CA GLY A 342 19.84 16.41 -5.41
C GLY A 342 19.38 15.71 -4.14
N GLN A 343 18.14 15.23 -4.05
CA GLN A 343 17.66 14.47 -2.87
C GLN A 343 17.82 12.95 -3.04
N SER A 344 18.98 12.51 -3.53
CA SER A 344 19.59 11.35 -2.88
C SER A 344 19.91 11.83 -1.45
N SER A 345 19.67 10.96 -0.48
CA SER A 345 20.22 10.96 0.89
C SER A 345 21.56 11.70 1.10
N LYS A 346 22.40 11.85 0.06
CA LYS A 346 23.68 12.56 0.06
C LYS A 346 23.66 14.06 0.38
N LYS A 347 22.54 14.81 0.22
CA LYS A 347 22.52 16.28 0.48
C LYS A 347 21.73 16.75 1.71
N LEU A 348 21.12 15.86 2.48
CA LEU A 348 20.51 16.21 3.77
C LEU A 348 21.53 16.33 4.93
N ARG A 349 22.83 16.35 4.61
CA ARG A 349 23.97 16.43 5.55
C ARG A 349 24.31 17.83 6.07
N LYS A 350 23.37 18.77 6.19
CA LYS A 350 23.73 20.13 6.70
C LYS A 350 22.94 20.68 7.87
N TYR A 351 22.01 19.90 8.43
CA TYR A 351 21.37 20.25 9.69
C TYR A 351 21.59 19.10 10.66
N SER A 352 22.46 19.33 11.63
CA SER A 352 22.90 18.37 12.65
C SER A 352 21.81 18.06 13.69
N SER A 353 20.70 18.82 13.67
CA SER A 353 19.53 18.57 14.51
C SER A 353 18.22 19.04 13.85
N CYS A 354 17.09 18.48 14.29
CA CYS A 354 15.75 18.94 13.93
C CYS A 354 15.52 20.42 14.29
N GLU A 355 16.24 20.93 15.30
CA GLU A 355 16.17 22.31 15.75
C GLU A 355 16.83 23.27 14.74
N GLU A 356 17.94 22.85 14.11
CA GLU A 356 18.59 23.63 13.05
C GLU A 356 17.76 23.66 11.76
N ALA A 357 17.08 22.55 11.43
CA ALA A 357 16.15 22.51 10.30
C ALA A 357 14.93 23.41 10.53
N ALA A 358 14.38 23.43 11.75
CA ALA A 358 13.29 24.32 12.13
C ALA A 358 13.71 25.80 12.09
N ARG A 359 14.90 26.13 12.60
CA ARG A 359 15.45 27.51 12.52
C ARG A 359 15.67 27.95 11.07
N ALA A 360 16.22 27.09 10.22
CA ALA A 360 16.42 27.41 8.81
C ALA A 360 15.09 27.68 8.06
N LEU A 361 14.02 26.95 8.41
CA LEU A 361 12.69 27.19 7.86
C LEU A 361 12.11 28.53 8.33
N ILE A 362 12.28 28.87 9.61
CA ILE A 362 11.86 30.16 10.17
C ILE A 362 12.64 31.32 9.51
N ASP A 363 13.96 31.20 9.37
CA ASP A 363 14.80 32.24 8.75
C ASP A 363 14.46 32.46 7.27
N ASN A 364 14.09 31.40 6.55
CA ASN A 364 13.63 31.52 5.16
C ASN A 364 12.25 32.19 5.07
N ALA A 365 11.33 31.87 5.98
CA ALA A 365 10.02 32.51 6.04
C ALA A 365 10.15 34.01 6.36
N LEU A 366 11.02 34.38 7.31
CA LEU A 366 11.29 35.77 7.66
C LEU A 366 11.93 36.56 6.52
N ARG A 367 12.87 35.93 5.78
CA ARG A 367 13.46 36.54 4.58
C ARG A 367 12.40 36.84 3.52
N TYR A 368 11.53 35.87 3.25
CA TYR A 368 10.46 36.04 2.28
C TYR A 368 9.50 37.17 2.65
N ILE A 369 9.11 37.27 3.93
CA ILE A 369 8.27 38.37 4.43
C ILE A 369 8.98 39.71 4.24
N THR A 370 10.27 39.79 4.60
CA THR A 370 11.07 41.02 4.47
C THR A 370 11.22 41.47 3.01
N GLU A 371 11.42 40.53 2.09
CA GLU A 371 11.52 40.81 0.65
C GLU A 371 10.19 41.29 0.08
N LYS A 372 9.07 40.71 0.52
CA LYS A 372 7.72 41.14 0.12
C LYS A 372 7.41 42.55 0.61
N GLU A 373 7.70 42.86 1.87
CA GLU A 373 7.52 44.21 2.42
C GLU A 373 8.40 45.26 1.73
N ARG A 374 9.60 44.87 1.26
CA ARG A 374 10.46 45.75 0.46
C ARG A 374 9.88 46.00 -0.93
N ALA A 375 9.34 44.97 -1.57
CA ALA A 375 8.71 45.10 -2.88
C ALA A 375 7.47 46.01 -2.84
N GLU A 376 6.69 45.95 -1.76
CA GLU A 376 5.50 46.79 -1.55
C GLU A 376 5.84 48.25 -1.18
N LYS A 377 7.08 48.53 -0.74
CA LYS A 377 7.54 49.88 -0.38
C LYS A 377 8.26 50.62 -1.50
N VAL A 378 8.41 50.04 -2.69
CA VAL A 378 8.97 50.75 -3.84
C VAL A 378 7.93 51.75 -4.35
N PRO A 379 8.14 53.07 -4.20
CA PRO A 379 7.19 54.06 -4.70
C PRO A 379 7.22 54.03 -6.22
N ASP A 380 6.04 53.99 -6.83
CA ASP A 380 5.84 54.00 -8.26
C ASP A 380 6.28 55.35 -8.84
N LYS A 381 7.56 55.45 -9.23
CA LYS A 381 8.19 56.69 -9.72
C LYS A 381 7.79 57.05 -11.17
N ASN A 382 6.82 56.36 -11.77
CA ASN A 382 6.49 56.52 -13.18
C ASN A 382 5.18 57.27 -13.49
N ASN A 383 4.58 57.96 -12.52
CA ASN A 383 3.32 58.69 -12.75
C ASN A 383 3.41 60.23 -12.83
N GLU A 384 4.62 60.80 -12.94
CA GLU A 384 4.77 62.24 -13.19
C GLU A 384 5.55 62.50 -14.47
N THR A 385 4.88 62.42 -15.61
CA THR A 385 5.23 63.17 -16.84
C THR A 385 4.08 62.99 -17.83
N ASN A 386 3.04 63.81 -17.67
CA ASN A 386 2.20 64.35 -18.76
C ASN A 386 1.04 65.16 -18.16
N ALA A 387 1.32 66.39 -17.74
CA ALA A 387 0.32 67.44 -17.60
C ALA A 387 1.00 68.81 -17.60
N THR A 388 1.40 69.31 -18.77
CA THR A 388 1.11 70.63 -19.37
C THR A 388 2.14 71.00 -20.43
#